data_AF-A0A1C7GTL9-F1
#
_entry.id   AF-A0A1C7GTL9-F1
#
_cell.length_a   1.000
_cell.length_b   1.000
_cell.length_c   1.000
_cell.angle_alpha   90.00
_cell.angle_beta   90.00
_cell.angle_gamma   90.00
#
_symmetry.space_group_name_H-M   'P 1'
#
loop_
_entity.id
_entity.type
_entity.pdbx_description
1 polymer ?
#
loop_
_entity_poly.entity_id
_entity_poly.type
_entity_poly.pdbx_seq_one_letter_code
_entity_poly.pdbx_strand_id
1 'polypeptide(L)'
;MNRTQKTAEPKPKLWNRNFVLAMLVSFIVAMANGMFNPVLPVYAEGFGIGTDLIGAIVAVATFFSMIARAVVGWLSDSKSKKRLVGISLICMMAAYALYLPAKGLWLIAAARIMQGIGHGALITVLSTLAIEYLPPERMGEGIGMYSLASSLAQCVAPVLGTYFAKLSQYRLAFILALVTIVGAFAALQLIKDAPVSLPVNAEEPVDSAQDGNPVMRFLKKFIYKDALLGAMLLLFMGILHSAISNYLAIYGFKQNLTQIGLFFTVNSVVLILFRPVLGRFADKTHPSFLIIPGLILMGLVFVMLGNLTSPWQIYIGGALYGIGFGAVMSMSQMISVKSAPPEKRGVANGTYYVLGDIGLSLGAYVSGLLAKETGYGGMYLVMAGVTALTIVFYLVFSKKQGISFPQNPTK
;
A
#
# COMPACT_ATOMS: atom_id res chain seq x y z
N MET A 1 -52.24 28.89 1.23
CA MET A 1 -51.35 27.70 1.32
C MET A 1 -50.19 27.88 0.35
N ASN A 2 -49.09 28.53 0.76
CA ASN A 2 -47.89 28.65 -0.06
C ASN A 2 -47.00 27.42 0.17
N ARG A 3 -47.07 26.45 -0.75
CA ARG A 3 -46.06 25.40 -0.86
C ARG A 3 -44.77 26.05 -1.36
N THR A 4 -43.88 26.41 -0.46
CA THR A 4 -42.47 26.69 -0.79
C THR A 4 -41.89 25.46 -1.48
N GLN A 5 -41.71 25.56 -2.80
CA GLN A 5 -40.83 24.67 -3.55
C GLN A 5 -39.43 24.83 -2.96
N LYS A 6 -39.02 23.87 -2.12
CA LYS A 6 -37.59 23.65 -1.84
C LYS A 6 -36.96 23.28 -3.18
N THR A 7 -36.40 24.26 -3.87
CA THR A 7 -35.47 24.03 -4.98
C THR A 7 -34.39 23.10 -4.46
N ALA A 8 -34.29 21.90 -5.03
CA ALA A 8 -33.26 20.94 -4.66
C ALA A 8 -31.90 21.62 -4.80
N GLU A 9 -31.20 21.85 -3.68
CA GLU A 9 -29.87 22.45 -3.70
C GLU A 9 -28.97 21.64 -4.65
N PRO A 10 -28.22 22.30 -5.55
CA PRO A 10 -27.38 21.60 -6.50
C PRO A 10 -26.36 20.75 -5.74
N LYS A 11 -26.34 19.44 -6.02
CA LYS A 11 -25.42 18.49 -5.37
C LYS A 11 -23.99 19.06 -5.41
N PRO A 12 -23.25 19.01 -4.28
CA PRO A 12 -21.90 19.57 -4.24
C PRO A 12 -21.00 18.88 -5.26
N LYS A 13 -20.18 19.69 -5.95
CA LYS A 13 -19.29 19.22 -7.02
C LYS A 13 -18.14 18.42 -6.42
N LEU A 14 -18.07 17.12 -6.74
CA LEU A 14 -16.94 16.25 -6.40
C LEU A 14 -15.65 16.73 -7.09
N TRP A 15 -15.76 17.06 -8.38
CA TRP A 15 -14.66 17.48 -9.22
C TRP A 15 -14.34 18.95 -8.99
N ASN A 16 -13.57 19.23 -7.94
CA ASN A 16 -12.94 20.53 -7.77
C ASN A 16 -11.48 20.50 -8.22
N ARG A 17 -10.95 21.67 -8.59
CA ARG A 17 -9.58 21.81 -9.13
C ARG A 17 -8.51 21.25 -8.18
N ASN A 18 -8.62 21.50 -6.87
CA ASN A 18 -7.61 21.08 -5.90
C ASN A 18 -7.62 19.57 -5.69
N PHE A 19 -8.80 18.95 -5.65
CA PHE A 19 -8.98 17.51 -5.55
C PHE A 19 -8.41 16.80 -6.79
N VAL A 20 -8.72 17.31 -7.99
CA VAL A 20 -8.16 16.77 -9.24
C VAL A 20 -6.64 16.88 -9.27
N LEU A 21 -6.08 18.01 -8.84
CA LEU A 21 -4.63 18.19 -8.75
C LEU A 21 -4.00 17.27 -7.70
N ALA A 22 -4.64 17.07 -6.54
CA ALA A 22 -4.16 16.15 -5.52
C ALA A 22 -4.18 14.68 -6.02
N MET A 23 -5.24 14.29 -6.74
CA MET A 23 -5.31 13.01 -7.43
C MET A 23 -4.19 12.87 -8.48
N LEU A 24 -3.93 13.93 -9.26
CA LEU A 24 -2.87 13.94 -10.26
C LEU A 24 -1.48 13.79 -9.61
N VAL A 25 -1.20 14.52 -8.53
CA VAL A 25 0.05 14.37 -7.76
C VAL A 25 0.18 12.92 -7.26
N SER A 26 -0.88 12.34 -6.71
CA SER A 26 -0.89 10.96 -6.22
C SER A 26 -0.63 9.95 -7.34
N PHE A 27 -1.27 10.14 -8.50
CA PHE A 27 -1.05 9.32 -9.69
C PHE A 27 0.40 9.37 -10.17
N ILE A 28 0.97 10.57 -10.30
CA ILE A 28 2.35 10.77 -10.78
C ILE A 28 3.35 10.13 -9.80
N VAL A 29 3.14 10.29 -8.50
CA VAL A 29 3.97 9.68 -7.46
C VAL A 29 3.86 8.15 -7.49
N ALA A 30 2.65 7.61 -7.65
CA ALA A 30 2.43 6.18 -7.78
C ALA A 30 3.09 5.62 -9.05
N MET A 31 3.08 6.38 -10.16
CA MET A 31 3.80 6.04 -11.39
C MET A 31 5.31 5.96 -11.16
N ALA A 32 5.91 6.99 -10.54
CA ALA A 32 7.34 6.99 -10.23
C ALA A 32 7.75 5.78 -9.39
N ASN A 33 7.00 5.47 -8.32
CA ASN A 33 7.29 4.33 -7.45
C ASN A 33 7.07 2.99 -8.16
N GLY A 34 6.00 2.86 -8.94
CA GLY A 34 5.68 1.64 -9.67
C GLY A 34 6.66 1.33 -10.80
N MET A 35 7.24 2.35 -11.43
CA MET A 35 8.32 2.19 -12.42
C MET A 35 9.64 1.80 -11.75
N PHE A 36 9.88 2.31 -10.55
CA PHE A 36 11.17 2.18 -9.87
C PHE A 36 11.31 0.89 -9.04
N ASN A 37 10.33 0.59 -8.19
CA ASN A 37 10.43 -0.51 -7.21
C ASN A 37 10.70 -1.89 -7.79
N PRO A 38 10.03 -2.36 -8.87
CA PRO A 38 10.31 -3.69 -9.42
C PRO A 38 11.68 -3.77 -10.13
N VAL A 39 12.26 -2.62 -10.48
CA VAL A 39 13.52 -2.53 -11.22
C VAL A 39 14.74 -2.47 -10.30
N LEU A 40 14.61 -1.81 -9.15
CA LEU A 40 15.74 -1.58 -8.25
C LEU A 40 16.41 -2.87 -7.73
N PRO A 41 15.68 -3.94 -7.34
CA PRO A 41 16.29 -5.20 -6.94
C PRO A 41 17.19 -5.79 -8.04
N VAL A 42 16.76 -5.71 -9.31
CA VAL A 42 17.53 -6.19 -10.46
C VAL A 42 18.78 -5.32 -10.68
N TYR A 43 18.64 -4.00 -10.55
CA TYR A 43 19.78 -3.07 -10.62
C TYR A 43 20.81 -3.36 -9.53
N ALA A 44 20.37 -3.57 -8.28
CA ALA A 44 21.25 -3.88 -7.16
C ALA A 44 21.97 -5.23 -7.33
N GLU A 45 21.29 -6.26 -7.83
CA GLU A 45 21.90 -7.55 -8.16
C GLU A 45 22.98 -7.40 -9.23
N GLY A 46 22.80 -6.51 -10.20
CA GLY A 46 23.79 -6.20 -11.23
C GLY A 46 25.14 -5.66 -10.70
N PHE A 47 25.18 -5.12 -9.48
CA PHE A 47 26.44 -4.74 -8.79
C PHE A 47 27.02 -5.87 -7.94
N GLY A 48 26.48 -7.08 -8.03
CA GLY A 48 26.89 -8.23 -7.22
C GLY A 48 26.39 -8.17 -5.78
N ILE A 49 25.37 -7.36 -5.49
CA ILE A 49 24.75 -7.32 -4.15
C ILE A 49 23.91 -8.60 -3.97
N GLY A 50 24.20 -9.35 -2.91
CA GLY A 50 23.46 -10.58 -2.58
C GLY A 50 21.97 -10.37 -2.32
N THR A 51 21.15 -11.39 -2.56
CA THR A 51 19.68 -11.32 -2.43
C THR A 51 19.21 -11.02 -1.00
N ASP A 52 19.96 -11.44 0.00
CA ASP A 52 19.77 -11.11 1.41
C ASP A 52 19.92 -9.61 1.68
N LEU A 53 20.98 -9.01 1.14
CA LEU A 53 21.22 -7.57 1.24
C LEU A 53 20.22 -6.75 0.41
N ILE A 54 19.81 -7.24 -0.76
CA ILE A 54 18.71 -6.63 -1.54
C ILE A 54 17.43 -6.59 -0.69
N GLY A 55 17.09 -7.69 -0.04
CA GLY A 55 15.95 -7.77 0.88
C GLY A 55 16.06 -6.79 2.04
N ALA A 56 17.24 -6.66 2.64
CA ALA A 56 17.51 -5.71 3.71
C ALA A 56 17.34 -4.26 3.25
N ILE A 57 17.88 -3.89 2.09
CA ILE A 57 17.75 -2.56 1.48
C ILE A 57 16.28 -2.17 1.27
N VAL A 58 15.47 -3.11 0.78
CA VAL A 58 14.03 -2.88 0.61
C VAL A 58 13.33 -2.72 1.96
N ALA A 59 13.65 -3.60 2.92
CA ALA A 59 13.07 -3.57 4.26
C ALA A 59 13.36 -2.25 5.01
N VAL A 60 14.57 -1.71 4.84
CA VAL A 60 14.96 -0.41 5.41
C VAL A 60 14.04 0.70 4.90
N ALA A 61 13.72 0.74 3.61
CA ALA A 61 12.86 1.77 3.04
C ALA A 61 11.45 1.73 3.63
N THR A 62 10.85 0.54 3.72
CA THR A 62 9.51 0.36 4.28
C THR A 62 9.51 0.67 5.78
N PHE A 63 10.54 0.30 6.52
CA PHE A 63 10.70 0.63 7.93
C PHE A 63 10.77 2.14 8.18
N PHE A 64 11.62 2.87 7.45
CA PHE A 64 11.69 4.33 7.57
C PHE A 64 10.42 5.02 7.07
N SER A 65 9.70 4.43 6.10
CA SER A 65 8.39 4.92 5.70
C SER A 65 7.37 4.83 6.84
N MET A 66 7.38 3.75 7.62
CA MET A 66 6.49 3.57 8.77
C MET A 66 6.73 4.65 9.84
N ILE A 67 8.00 4.92 10.16
CA ILE A 67 8.38 5.98 11.11
C ILE A 67 7.93 7.35 10.59
N ALA A 68 8.21 7.66 9.32
CA ALA A 68 7.85 8.94 8.73
C ALA A 68 6.34 9.18 8.71
N ARG A 69 5.52 8.15 8.45
CA ARG A 69 4.05 8.24 8.53
C ARG A 69 3.57 8.65 9.92
N ALA A 70 4.12 8.04 10.98
CA ALA A 70 3.74 8.36 12.35
C ALA A 70 4.11 9.81 12.72
N VAL A 71 5.34 10.23 12.42
CA VAL A 71 5.83 11.58 12.70
C VAL A 71 5.03 12.63 11.92
N VAL A 72 4.83 12.40 10.63
CA VAL A 72 4.18 13.38 9.75
C VAL A 72 2.68 13.40 9.94
N GLY A 73 2.05 12.29 10.32
CA GLY A 73 0.65 12.25 10.75
C GLY A 73 0.40 13.25 11.89
N TRP A 74 1.22 13.20 12.94
CA TRP A 74 1.15 14.16 14.05
C TRP A 74 1.44 15.61 13.62
N LEU A 75 2.45 15.82 12.75
CA LEU A 75 2.75 17.16 12.23
C LEU A 75 1.61 17.72 11.35
N SER A 76 0.81 16.86 10.71
CA SER A 76 -0.24 17.27 9.79
C SER A 76 -1.45 17.92 10.46
N ASP A 77 -1.55 17.77 11.78
CA ASP A 77 -2.59 18.39 12.61
C ASP A 77 -2.25 19.85 12.96
N SER A 78 -0.97 20.20 12.99
CA SER A 78 -0.48 21.54 13.40
C SER A 78 0.20 22.33 12.29
N LYS A 79 0.63 21.68 11.21
CA LYS A 79 1.35 22.31 10.09
C LYS A 79 0.57 22.20 8.79
N SER A 80 0.85 23.11 7.86
CA SER A 80 0.28 23.06 6.51
C SER A 80 0.60 21.72 5.82
N LYS A 81 -0.45 20.98 5.48
CA LYS A 81 -0.38 19.71 4.77
C LYS A 81 0.29 19.87 3.40
N LYS A 82 0.00 20.95 2.66
CA LYS A 82 0.67 21.27 1.38
C LYS A 82 2.20 21.39 1.55
N ARG A 83 2.66 22.07 2.61
CA ARG A 83 4.10 22.21 2.88
C ARG A 83 4.74 20.86 3.20
N LEU A 84 4.09 20.03 4.01
CA LEU A 84 4.57 18.69 4.34
C LEU A 84 4.68 17.81 3.08
N VAL A 85 3.67 17.81 2.21
CA VAL A 85 3.73 17.13 0.89
C VAL A 85 4.92 17.63 0.07
N GLY A 86 5.17 18.96 0.04
CA GLY A 86 6.31 19.54 -0.67
C GLY A 86 7.66 19.06 -0.15
N ILE A 87 7.85 19.03 1.17
CA ILE A 87 9.07 18.50 1.81
C ILE A 87 9.26 17.02 1.47
N SER A 88 8.19 16.23 1.53
CA SER A 88 8.23 14.81 1.16
C SER A 88 8.64 14.59 -0.29
N LEU A 89 8.11 15.38 -1.23
CA LEU A 89 8.52 15.33 -2.64
C LEU A 89 9.99 15.72 -2.83
N ILE A 90 10.49 16.74 -2.14
CA ILE A 90 11.92 17.12 -2.19
C ILE A 90 12.81 15.98 -1.68
N CYS A 91 12.42 15.35 -0.57
CA CYS A 91 13.13 14.20 -0.03
C CYS A 91 13.18 13.03 -1.05
N MET A 92 12.06 12.77 -1.75
CA MET A 92 12.02 11.77 -2.82
C MET A 92 12.84 12.17 -4.05
N MET A 93 12.85 13.45 -4.46
CA MET A 93 13.70 13.94 -5.55
C MET A 93 15.17 13.71 -5.25
N ALA A 94 15.60 14.05 -4.03
CA ALA A 94 16.97 13.81 -3.59
C ALA A 94 17.32 12.32 -3.59
N ALA A 95 16.40 11.46 -3.13
CA ALA A 95 16.57 10.00 -3.21
C ALA A 95 16.75 9.50 -4.66
N TYR A 96 15.88 9.94 -5.57
CA TYR A 96 15.97 9.54 -6.99
C TYR A 96 17.22 10.06 -7.69
N ALA A 97 17.66 11.28 -7.36
CA ALA A 97 18.92 11.81 -7.84
C ALA A 97 20.12 10.99 -7.32
N LEU A 98 20.07 10.52 -6.07
CA LEU A 98 21.13 9.74 -5.44
C LEU A 98 21.29 8.33 -6.04
N TYR A 99 20.24 7.76 -6.64
CA TYR A 99 20.34 6.48 -7.37
C TYR A 99 21.15 6.58 -8.66
N LEU A 100 21.21 7.76 -9.31
CA LEU A 100 21.90 7.93 -10.59
C LEU A 100 23.43 7.68 -10.50
N PRO A 101 24.15 8.20 -9.48
CA PRO A 101 25.56 7.88 -9.27
C PRO A 101 25.78 6.62 -8.41
N ALA A 102 24.73 5.93 -7.95
CA ALA A 102 24.86 4.85 -6.98
C ALA A 102 25.56 3.62 -7.56
N LYS A 103 26.79 3.39 -7.10
CA LYS A 103 27.59 2.19 -7.37
C LYS A 103 27.85 1.47 -6.04
N GLY A 104 26.98 0.51 -5.71
CA GLY A 104 27.13 -0.32 -4.51
C GLY A 104 26.16 -0.02 -3.37
N LEU A 105 26.28 -0.83 -2.31
CA LEU A 105 25.30 -0.98 -1.23
C LEU A 105 24.96 0.33 -0.51
N TRP A 106 25.97 1.08 -0.06
CA TRP A 106 25.78 2.18 0.88
C TRP A 106 25.01 3.36 0.29
N LEU A 107 25.31 3.73 -0.96
CA LEU A 107 24.59 4.84 -1.61
C LEU A 107 23.15 4.45 -1.95
N ILE A 108 22.92 3.19 -2.36
CA ILE A 108 21.58 2.63 -2.56
C ILE A 108 20.79 2.62 -1.25
N ALA A 109 21.43 2.22 -0.14
CA ALA A 109 20.82 2.21 1.18
C ALA A 109 20.47 3.62 1.67
N ALA A 110 21.36 4.60 1.53
CA ALA A 110 21.09 5.99 1.84
C ALA A 110 19.91 6.54 1.03
N ALA A 111 19.91 6.28 -0.29
CA ALA A 111 18.81 6.66 -1.17
C ALA A 111 17.49 5.98 -0.76
N ARG A 112 17.51 4.72 -0.32
CA ARG A 112 16.32 4.01 0.18
C ARG A 112 15.78 4.58 1.49
N ILE A 113 16.65 4.99 2.41
CA ILE A 113 16.22 5.65 3.64
C ILE A 113 15.49 6.95 3.30
N MET A 114 16.08 7.79 2.45
CA MET A 114 15.45 9.04 2.01
C MET A 114 14.14 8.79 1.25
N GLN A 115 14.12 7.83 0.33
CA GLN A 115 12.92 7.44 -0.40
C GLN A 115 11.83 6.95 0.56
N GLY A 116 12.19 6.11 1.54
CA GLY A 116 11.27 5.60 2.55
C GLY A 116 10.64 6.72 3.36
N ILE A 117 11.45 7.62 3.90
CA ILE A 117 10.99 8.79 4.67
C ILE A 117 10.05 9.65 3.81
N GLY A 118 10.50 10.03 2.61
CA GLY A 118 9.73 10.86 1.69
C GLY A 118 8.42 10.21 1.30
N HIS A 119 8.44 8.95 0.88
CA HIS A 119 7.26 8.22 0.41
C HIS A 119 6.24 7.98 1.52
N GLY A 120 6.68 7.56 2.70
CA GLY A 120 5.80 7.35 3.85
C GLY A 120 5.09 8.64 4.25
N ALA A 121 5.85 9.71 4.46
CA ALA A 121 5.29 11.03 4.77
C ALA A 121 4.30 11.52 3.70
N LEU A 122 4.65 11.33 2.42
CA LEU A 122 3.85 11.79 1.29
C LEU A 122 2.49 11.09 1.24
N ILE A 123 2.44 9.75 1.33
CA ILE A 123 1.19 8.99 1.27
C ILE A 123 0.22 9.44 2.37
N THR A 124 0.73 9.60 3.60
CA THR A 124 -0.09 10.01 4.74
C THR A 124 -0.68 11.40 4.53
N VAL A 125 0.12 12.40 4.18
CA VAL A 125 -0.39 13.77 4.12
C VAL A 125 -1.18 14.04 2.85
N LEU A 126 -0.76 13.49 1.70
CA LEU A 126 -1.43 13.74 0.43
C LEU A 126 -2.84 13.14 0.41
N SER A 127 -3.02 11.96 1.01
CA SER A 127 -4.36 11.36 1.13
C SER A 127 -5.28 12.20 2.01
N THR A 128 -4.81 12.67 3.16
CA THR A 128 -5.59 13.57 4.03
C THR A 128 -5.89 14.91 3.33
N LEU A 129 -4.91 15.51 2.65
CA LEU A 129 -5.09 16.75 1.90
C LEU A 129 -6.14 16.59 0.78
N ALA A 130 -6.13 15.46 0.06
CA ALA A 130 -7.12 15.18 -0.97
C ALA A 130 -8.54 15.07 -0.37
N ILE A 131 -8.67 14.46 0.81
CA ILE A 131 -9.95 14.29 1.51
C ILE A 131 -10.51 15.63 1.98
N GLU A 132 -9.67 16.57 2.44
CA GLU A 132 -10.12 17.91 2.88
C GLU A 132 -10.77 18.73 1.75
N TYR A 133 -10.48 18.42 0.49
CA TYR A 133 -11.16 19.05 -0.65
C TYR A 133 -12.49 18.40 -0.99
N LEU A 134 -12.86 17.24 -0.42
CA LEU A 134 -14.09 16.56 -0.77
C LEU A 134 -15.29 17.12 -0.01
N PRO A 135 -16.47 17.21 -0.64
CA PRO A 135 -17.70 17.52 0.08
C PRO A 135 -18.09 16.35 0.99
N PRO A 136 -18.53 16.62 2.24
CA PRO A 136 -18.88 15.57 3.23
C PRO A 136 -19.87 14.54 2.70
N GLU A 137 -20.84 14.96 1.88
CA GLU A 137 -21.93 14.12 1.36
C GLU A 137 -21.45 13.12 0.30
N ARG A 138 -20.27 13.32 -0.28
CA ARG A 138 -19.70 12.47 -1.35
C ARG A 138 -18.30 11.96 -1.03
N MET A 139 -17.92 11.92 0.25
CA MET A 139 -16.59 11.42 0.68
C MET A 139 -16.32 10.01 0.16
N GLY A 140 -17.29 9.09 0.24
CA GLY A 140 -17.10 7.71 -0.24
C GLY A 140 -16.80 7.63 -1.74
N GLU A 141 -17.51 8.42 -2.56
CA GLU A 141 -17.26 8.52 -4.01
C GLU A 141 -15.86 9.10 -4.28
N GLY A 142 -15.47 10.16 -3.57
CA GLY A 142 -14.18 10.80 -3.73
C GLY A 142 -12.99 9.94 -3.29
N ILE A 143 -13.09 9.25 -2.15
CA ILE A 143 -12.07 8.30 -1.68
C ILE A 143 -11.92 7.14 -2.68
N GLY A 144 -13.04 6.68 -3.26
CA GLY A 144 -13.04 5.71 -4.35
C GLY A 144 -12.25 6.20 -5.57
N MET A 145 -12.55 7.41 -6.05
CA MET A 145 -11.85 8.03 -7.19
C MET A 145 -10.35 8.24 -6.92
N TYR A 146 -10.00 8.72 -5.73
CA TYR A 146 -8.60 8.88 -5.31
C TYR A 146 -7.86 7.53 -5.34
N SER A 147 -8.50 6.47 -4.85
CA SER A 147 -7.93 5.12 -4.87
C SER A 147 -7.79 4.56 -6.29
N LEU A 148 -8.71 4.88 -7.20
CA LEU A 148 -8.66 4.47 -8.60
C LEU A 148 -7.45 5.07 -9.33
N ALA A 149 -7.10 6.33 -9.05
CA ALA A 149 -5.90 6.96 -9.61
C ALA A 149 -4.63 6.15 -9.28
N SER A 150 -4.45 5.78 -8.01
CA SER A 150 -3.31 4.96 -7.58
C SER A 150 -3.33 3.55 -8.18
N SER A 151 -4.50 2.95 -8.38
CA SER A 151 -4.63 1.64 -9.05
C SER A 151 -4.27 1.71 -10.54
N LEU A 152 -4.67 2.78 -11.24
CA LEU A 152 -4.30 3.00 -12.65
C LEU A 152 -2.80 3.17 -12.82
N ALA A 153 -2.15 3.89 -11.91
CA ALA A 153 -0.69 4.02 -11.91
C ALA A 153 -0.01 2.64 -11.75
N GLN A 154 -0.45 1.81 -10.80
CA GLN A 154 0.10 0.47 -10.60
C GLN A 154 -0.09 -0.47 -11.79
N CYS A 155 -1.12 -0.23 -12.61
CA CYS A 155 -1.37 -0.99 -13.83
C CYS A 155 -0.29 -0.74 -14.90
N VAL A 156 0.09 0.52 -15.09
CA VAL A 156 0.93 0.94 -16.21
C VAL A 156 2.40 1.06 -15.81
N ALA A 157 2.67 1.50 -14.59
CA ALA A 157 4.02 1.86 -14.13
C ALA A 157 5.03 0.70 -14.18
N PRO A 158 4.75 -0.52 -13.70
CA PRO A 158 5.73 -1.61 -13.73
C PRO A 158 6.12 -2.03 -15.16
N VAL A 159 5.18 -1.97 -16.11
CA VAL A 159 5.47 -2.26 -17.52
C VAL A 159 6.41 -1.22 -18.11
N LEU A 160 6.12 0.06 -17.90
CA LEU A 160 7.02 1.13 -18.34
C LEU A 160 8.39 1.01 -17.67
N GLY A 161 8.43 0.78 -16.35
CA GLY A 161 9.67 0.60 -15.58
C GLY A 161 10.54 -0.53 -16.13
N THR A 162 9.97 -1.72 -16.26
CA THR A 162 10.69 -2.91 -16.78
C THR A 162 11.06 -2.77 -18.27
N TYR A 163 10.28 -2.06 -19.08
CA TYR A 163 10.60 -1.77 -20.47
C TYR A 163 11.80 -0.81 -20.59
N PHE A 164 11.77 0.34 -19.91
CA PHE A 164 12.85 1.33 -19.95
C PHE A 164 14.13 0.85 -19.25
N ALA A 165 13.99 -0.04 -18.27
CA ALA A 165 15.11 -0.73 -17.64
C ALA A 165 15.99 -1.47 -18.65
N LYS A 166 15.37 -2.18 -19.61
CA LYS A 166 16.08 -2.93 -20.65
C LYS A 166 16.83 -2.04 -21.64
N LEU A 167 16.26 -0.90 -22.01
CA LEU A 167 16.81 -0.04 -23.07
C LEU A 167 18.11 0.69 -22.70
N SER A 168 18.39 0.86 -21.40
CA SER A 168 19.40 1.82 -20.93
C SER A 168 20.18 1.37 -19.71
N GLN A 169 20.20 0.07 -19.43
CA GLN A 169 20.77 -0.48 -18.19
C GLN A 169 20.22 0.26 -16.95
N TYR A 170 18.89 0.30 -16.81
CA TYR A 170 18.17 0.87 -15.66
C TYR A 170 18.19 2.41 -15.51
N ARG A 171 19.18 3.09 -16.11
CA ARG A 171 19.37 4.55 -15.93
C ARG A 171 18.18 5.38 -16.39
N LEU A 172 17.56 5.05 -17.53
CA LEU A 172 16.39 5.78 -18.05
C LEU A 172 15.18 5.62 -17.12
N ALA A 173 14.98 4.44 -16.54
CA ALA A 173 13.88 4.22 -15.58
C ALA A 173 14.03 5.14 -14.35
N PHE A 174 15.25 5.36 -13.87
CA PHE A 174 15.52 6.25 -12.74
C PHE A 174 15.38 7.72 -13.10
N ILE A 175 15.83 8.13 -14.30
CA ILE A 175 15.63 9.50 -14.79
C ILE A 175 14.13 9.79 -14.95
N LEU A 176 13.35 8.86 -15.51
CA LEU A 176 11.91 9.03 -15.65
C LEU A 176 11.19 9.09 -14.29
N ALA A 177 11.61 8.28 -13.32
CA ALA A 177 11.11 8.38 -11.94
C ALA A 177 11.44 9.75 -11.30
N LEU A 178 12.64 10.30 -11.56
CA LEU A 178 13.02 11.63 -11.08
C LEU A 178 12.17 12.73 -11.75
N VAL A 179 12.07 12.72 -13.08
CA VAL A 179 11.31 13.70 -13.86
C VAL A 179 9.84 13.68 -13.47
N THR A 180 9.25 12.50 -13.26
CA THR A 180 7.86 12.39 -12.80
C THR A 180 7.67 13.01 -11.41
N ILE A 181 8.57 12.79 -10.46
CA ILE A 181 8.46 13.45 -9.14
C ILE A 181 8.66 14.97 -9.23
N VAL A 182 9.54 15.47 -10.10
CA VAL A 182 9.65 16.90 -10.39
C VAL A 182 8.31 17.44 -10.93
N GLY A 183 7.67 16.71 -11.84
CA GLY A 183 6.32 17.01 -12.34
C GLY A 183 5.25 17.02 -11.23
N ALA A 184 5.31 16.08 -10.29
CA ALA A 184 4.43 16.06 -9.12
C ALA A 184 4.64 17.30 -8.22
N PHE A 185 5.90 17.73 -8.04
CA PHE A 185 6.22 18.94 -7.29
C PHE A 185 5.69 20.20 -8.00
N ALA A 186 5.82 20.29 -9.31
CA ALA A 186 5.24 21.37 -10.11
C ALA A 186 3.70 21.39 -10.01
N ALA A 187 3.05 20.23 -10.13
CA ALA A 187 1.60 20.10 -9.98
C ALA A 187 1.12 20.50 -8.57
N LEU A 188 1.89 20.19 -7.52
CA LEU A 188 1.61 20.62 -6.15
C LEU A 188 1.60 22.16 -6.01
N GLN A 189 2.46 22.89 -6.73
CA GLN A 189 2.47 24.35 -6.65
C GLN A 189 1.15 24.98 -7.13
N LEU A 190 0.43 24.30 -8.02
CA LEU A 190 -0.87 24.72 -8.55
C LEU A 190 -2.03 24.48 -7.57
N ILE A 191 -1.83 23.66 -6.52
CA ILE A 191 -2.81 23.37 -5.48
C ILE A 191 -2.90 24.57 -4.54
N LYS A 192 -4.10 25.11 -4.30
CA LYS A 192 -4.30 26.15 -3.28
C LYS A 192 -4.15 25.55 -1.89
N ASP A 193 -3.60 26.30 -0.94
CA ASP A 193 -3.57 25.87 0.46
C ASP A 193 -5.00 25.51 0.91
N ALA A 194 -5.16 24.31 1.45
CA ALA A 194 -6.38 23.97 2.15
C ALA A 194 -6.50 24.92 3.35
N PRO A 195 -7.71 25.43 3.66
CA PRO A 195 -7.91 26.13 4.92
C PRO A 195 -7.42 25.20 6.03
N VAL A 196 -6.59 25.72 6.93
CA VAL A 196 -6.15 24.94 8.08
C VAL A 196 -7.41 24.62 8.86
N SER A 197 -7.85 23.37 8.76
CA SER A 197 -8.88 22.81 9.62
C SER A 197 -8.32 22.92 11.04
N LEU A 198 -8.67 23.99 11.76
CA LEU A 198 -8.44 24.05 13.19
C LEU A 198 -9.08 22.77 13.76
N PRO A 199 -8.39 22.01 14.62
CA PRO A 199 -8.93 20.78 15.15
C PRO A 199 -10.30 21.08 15.77
N VAL A 200 -11.36 20.60 15.13
CA VAL A 200 -12.72 20.64 15.68
C VAL A 200 -12.71 19.62 16.81
N ASN A 201 -12.49 20.13 18.02
CA ASN A 201 -12.43 19.38 19.26
C ASN A 201 -11.35 18.29 19.25
N ALA A 202 -10.10 18.69 19.46
CA ALA A 202 -9.22 17.83 20.23
C ALA A 202 -9.84 17.72 21.63
N GLU A 203 -10.73 16.75 21.84
CA GLU A 203 -11.01 16.31 23.20
C GLU A 203 -9.67 15.97 23.82
N GLU A 204 -9.22 16.80 24.77
CA GLU A 204 -8.15 16.43 25.67
C GLU A 204 -8.52 15.08 26.28
N PRO A 205 -7.66 14.06 26.23
CA PRO A 205 -7.90 12.88 27.04
C PRO A 205 -7.58 13.26 28.48
N VAL A 206 -8.62 13.69 29.20
CA VAL A 206 -8.76 13.52 30.64
C VAL A 206 -8.62 12.03 30.92
N ASP A 207 -7.47 11.59 31.45
CA ASP A 207 -7.41 11.24 32.86
C ASP A 207 -6.01 10.85 33.34
N SER A 208 -5.81 11.24 34.59
CA SER A 208 -4.64 11.16 35.46
C SER A 208 -4.06 9.76 35.72
N ALA A 209 -2.77 9.77 36.01
CA ALA A 209 -2.00 8.89 36.91
C ALA A 209 -2.55 7.49 37.26
N GLN A 210 -1.87 6.44 36.78
CA GLN A 210 -1.24 5.37 37.59
C GLN A 210 -0.67 4.25 36.67
N ASP A 211 0.59 3.89 36.93
CA ASP A 211 1.36 2.71 36.50
C ASP A 211 1.57 2.34 35.02
N GLY A 212 2.85 2.28 34.62
CA GLY A 212 3.34 1.46 33.51
C GLY A 212 4.37 2.13 32.59
N ASN A 213 5.39 1.35 32.19
CA ASN A 213 6.46 1.68 31.25
C ASN A 213 5.98 2.56 30.06
N PRO A 214 6.63 3.70 29.76
CA PRO A 214 6.19 4.66 28.73
C PRO A 214 5.97 4.04 27.34
N VAL A 215 6.72 2.98 26.99
CA VAL A 215 6.54 2.24 25.74
C VAL A 215 5.21 1.47 25.72
N MET A 216 4.80 0.89 26.85
CA MET A 216 3.54 0.16 26.97
C MET A 216 2.33 1.12 26.89
N ARG A 217 2.48 2.36 27.39
CA ARG A 217 1.46 3.41 27.26
C ARG A 217 1.34 3.89 25.81
N PHE A 218 2.46 4.04 25.11
CA PHE A 218 2.50 4.38 23.68
C PHE A 218 1.84 3.27 22.82
N LEU A 219 2.18 2.00 23.07
CA LEU A 219 1.59 0.85 22.38
C LEU A 219 0.09 0.71 22.64
N LYS A 220 -0.38 0.87 23.88
CA LYS A 220 -1.82 0.84 24.22
C LYS A 220 -2.62 2.00 23.61
N LYS A 221 -1.97 3.14 23.34
CA LYS A 221 -2.60 4.30 22.69
C LYS A 221 -2.71 4.15 21.16
N PHE A 222 -1.80 3.38 20.54
CA PHE A 222 -1.73 3.21 19.10
C PHE A 222 -2.25 1.87 18.56
N ILE A 223 -2.31 0.81 19.40
CA ILE A 223 -2.75 -0.53 19.00
C ILE A 223 -4.13 -0.82 19.58
N TYR A 224 -5.12 -1.02 18.70
CA TYR A 224 -6.46 -1.44 19.10
C TYR A 224 -6.56 -2.96 19.04
N LYS A 225 -6.85 -3.61 20.19
CA LYS A 225 -6.81 -5.07 20.33
C LYS A 225 -7.81 -5.79 19.42
N ASP A 226 -9.03 -5.27 19.29
CA ASP A 226 -10.06 -5.95 18.48
C ASP A 226 -9.82 -5.79 16.97
N ALA A 227 -8.96 -4.84 16.59
CA ALA A 227 -8.51 -4.63 15.22
C ALA A 227 -7.36 -5.58 14.81
N LEU A 228 -6.80 -6.34 15.76
CA LEU A 228 -5.61 -7.19 15.54
C LEU A 228 -5.84 -8.30 14.53
N LEU A 229 -7.04 -8.89 14.44
CA LEU A 229 -7.29 -9.95 13.45
C LEU A 229 -7.08 -9.42 12.02
N GLY A 230 -7.72 -8.29 11.70
CA GLY A 230 -7.57 -7.64 10.40
C GLY A 230 -6.14 -7.16 10.15
N ALA A 231 -5.49 -6.61 11.18
CA ALA A 231 -4.12 -6.11 11.09
C ALA A 231 -3.09 -7.24 10.89
N MET A 232 -3.26 -8.38 11.57
CA MET A 232 -2.42 -9.57 11.39
C MET A 232 -2.60 -10.19 10.00
N LEU A 233 -3.83 -10.21 9.47
CA LEU A 233 -4.06 -10.61 8.08
C LEU A 233 -3.28 -9.71 7.11
N LEU A 234 -3.29 -8.39 7.33
CA LEU A 234 -2.51 -7.48 6.50
C LEU A 234 -1.00 -7.68 6.66
N LEU A 235 -0.51 -8.01 7.85
CA LEU A 235 0.89 -8.37 8.06
C LEU A 235 1.28 -9.57 7.18
N PHE A 236 0.51 -10.66 7.21
CA PHE A 236 0.76 -11.82 6.35
C PHE A 236 0.65 -11.47 4.86
N MET A 237 -0.36 -10.68 4.47
CA MET A 237 -0.49 -10.17 3.10
C MET A 237 0.72 -9.33 2.69
N GLY A 238 1.26 -8.51 3.59
CA GLY A 238 2.45 -7.70 3.38
C GLY A 238 3.68 -8.57 3.13
N ILE A 239 3.86 -9.64 3.90
CA ILE A 239 4.95 -10.62 3.71
C ILE A 239 4.87 -11.24 2.32
N LEU A 240 3.69 -11.78 1.97
CA LEU A 240 3.44 -12.43 0.68
C LEU A 240 3.60 -11.45 -0.50
N HIS A 241 3.05 -10.25 -0.38
CA HIS A 241 3.15 -9.22 -1.41
C HIS A 241 4.58 -8.75 -1.65
N SER A 242 5.36 -8.62 -0.57
CA SER A 242 6.76 -8.22 -0.66
C SER A 242 7.62 -9.21 -1.45
N ALA A 243 7.37 -10.51 -1.29
CA ALA A 243 8.07 -11.55 -2.07
C ALA A 243 7.80 -11.44 -3.59
N ILE A 244 6.56 -11.13 -3.98
CA ILE A 244 6.21 -10.93 -5.39
C ILE A 244 6.79 -9.61 -5.90
N SER A 245 6.54 -8.51 -5.19
CA SER A 245 6.91 -7.15 -5.62
C SER A 245 8.42 -7.00 -5.86
N ASN A 246 9.25 -7.61 -5.02
CA ASN A 246 10.71 -7.41 -5.06
C ASN A 246 11.47 -8.46 -5.87
N TYR A 247 11.01 -9.72 -5.88
CA TYR A 247 11.79 -10.82 -6.45
C TYR A 247 11.21 -11.39 -7.75
N LEU A 248 9.95 -11.07 -8.10
CA LEU A 248 9.33 -11.65 -9.29
C LEU A 248 10.04 -11.19 -10.56
N ALA A 249 10.42 -9.92 -10.64
CA ALA A 249 11.17 -9.38 -11.77
C ALA A 249 12.52 -10.09 -11.93
N ILE A 250 13.31 -10.20 -10.86
CA ILE A 250 14.61 -10.89 -10.87
C ILE A 250 14.45 -12.34 -11.35
N TYR A 251 13.48 -13.05 -10.78
CA TYR A 251 13.25 -14.45 -11.11
C TYR A 251 12.81 -14.64 -12.57
N GLY A 252 11.89 -13.79 -13.05
CA GLY A 252 11.46 -13.80 -14.45
C GLY A 252 12.60 -13.51 -15.42
N PHE A 253 13.48 -12.55 -15.11
CA PHE A 253 14.66 -12.26 -15.93
C PHE A 253 15.62 -13.45 -16.02
N LYS A 254 15.88 -14.16 -14.92
CA LYS A 254 16.71 -15.37 -14.91
C LYS A 254 16.10 -16.51 -15.73
N GLN A 255 14.77 -16.57 -15.82
CA GLN A 255 14.04 -17.53 -16.65
C GLN A 255 13.85 -17.05 -18.11
N ASN A 256 14.52 -15.95 -18.53
CA ASN A 256 14.36 -15.33 -19.85
C ASN A 256 12.91 -14.91 -20.18
N LEU A 257 12.07 -14.67 -19.17
CA LEU A 257 10.68 -14.25 -19.33
C LEU A 257 10.60 -12.73 -19.42
N THR A 258 10.37 -12.24 -20.63
CA THR A 258 10.35 -10.79 -20.92
C THR A 258 9.07 -10.08 -20.47
N GLN A 259 8.02 -10.84 -20.17
CA GLN A 259 6.65 -10.39 -19.93
C GLN A 259 6.34 -10.12 -18.44
N ILE A 260 7.34 -10.19 -17.55
CA ILE A 260 7.14 -10.19 -16.10
C ILE A 260 6.41 -8.95 -15.55
N GLY A 261 6.60 -7.79 -16.19
CA GLY A 261 5.88 -6.56 -15.83
C GLY A 261 4.37 -6.66 -16.02
N LEU A 262 3.90 -7.51 -16.95
CA LEU A 262 2.48 -7.72 -17.21
C LEU A 262 1.75 -8.42 -16.05
N PHE A 263 2.47 -9.10 -15.15
CA PHE A 263 1.87 -9.64 -13.93
C PHE A 263 1.13 -8.56 -13.13
N PHE A 264 1.82 -7.44 -12.88
CA PHE A 264 1.26 -6.32 -12.10
C PHE A 264 0.16 -5.58 -12.86
N THR A 265 0.26 -5.51 -14.19
CA THR A 265 -0.80 -4.96 -15.05
C THR A 265 -2.06 -5.80 -14.98
N VAL A 266 -1.97 -7.10 -15.23
CA VAL A 266 -3.13 -8.01 -15.15
C VAL A 266 -3.71 -8.00 -13.74
N ASN A 267 -2.86 -8.06 -12.71
CA ASN A 267 -3.27 -7.91 -11.32
C ASN A 267 -4.07 -6.63 -11.09
N SER A 268 -3.58 -5.48 -11.55
CA SER A 268 -4.23 -4.20 -11.36
C SER A 268 -5.55 -4.09 -12.13
N VAL A 269 -5.60 -4.55 -13.38
CA VAL A 269 -6.83 -4.56 -14.19
C VAL A 269 -7.89 -5.41 -13.51
N VAL A 270 -7.54 -6.64 -13.12
CA VAL A 270 -8.47 -7.56 -12.48
C VAL A 270 -8.92 -7.00 -11.12
N LEU A 271 -8.00 -6.43 -10.33
CA LEU A 271 -8.33 -5.77 -9.07
C LEU A 271 -9.33 -4.61 -9.26
N ILE A 272 -9.13 -3.77 -10.27
CA ILE A 272 -10.02 -2.64 -10.58
C ILE A 272 -11.41 -3.15 -10.99
N LEU A 273 -11.47 -4.16 -11.86
CA LEU A 273 -12.73 -4.73 -12.36
C LEU A 273 -13.51 -5.46 -11.26
N PHE A 274 -12.81 -6.19 -10.39
CA PHE A 274 -13.45 -6.97 -9.32
C PHE A 274 -13.75 -6.15 -8.06
N ARG A 275 -13.10 -5.01 -7.84
CA ARG A 275 -13.30 -4.16 -6.66
C ARG A 275 -14.77 -3.81 -6.38
N PRO A 276 -15.57 -3.34 -7.35
CA PRO A 276 -16.99 -3.04 -7.13
C PRO A 276 -17.81 -4.27 -6.75
N VAL A 277 -17.47 -5.42 -7.33
CA VAL A 277 -18.13 -6.71 -7.02
C VAL A 277 -17.78 -7.10 -5.59
N LEU A 278 -16.50 -7.11 -5.24
CA LEU A 278 -16.02 -7.44 -3.90
C LEU A 278 -16.64 -6.52 -2.84
N GLY A 279 -16.77 -5.22 -3.10
CA GLY A 279 -17.43 -4.27 -2.19
C GLY A 279 -18.90 -4.60 -1.93
N ARG A 280 -19.68 -4.89 -2.99
CA ARG A 280 -21.09 -5.27 -2.86
C ARG A 280 -21.30 -6.57 -2.08
N PHE A 281 -20.41 -7.54 -2.28
CA PHE A 281 -20.45 -8.81 -1.55
C PHE A 281 -19.98 -8.64 -0.09
N ALA A 282 -18.99 -7.79 0.15
CA ALA A 282 -18.46 -7.50 1.49
C ALA A 282 -19.51 -6.98 2.46
N ASP A 283 -20.44 -6.17 1.98
CA ASP A 283 -21.47 -5.56 2.82
C ASP A 283 -22.61 -6.54 3.18
N LYS A 284 -22.73 -7.66 2.45
CA LYS A 284 -23.85 -8.61 2.58
C LYS A 284 -23.45 -10.00 3.07
N THR A 285 -22.16 -10.31 3.08
CA THR A 285 -21.66 -11.66 3.38
C THR A 285 -20.64 -11.65 4.50
N HIS A 286 -20.54 -12.78 5.20
CA HIS A 286 -19.53 -12.96 6.24
C HIS A 286 -18.13 -12.86 5.60
N PRO A 287 -17.19 -12.06 6.16
CA PRO A 287 -15.86 -11.83 5.57
C PRO A 287 -15.09 -13.11 5.21
N SER A 288 -15.29 -14.20 5.96
CA SER A 288 -14.69 -15.52 5.67
C SER A 288 -14.98 -16.07 4.29
N PHE A 289 -16.16 -15.77 3.71
CA PHE A 289 -16.53 -16.23 2.37
C PHE A 289 -15.68 -15.61 1.27
N LEU A 290 -15.02 -14.47 1.54
CA LEU A 290 -14.11 -13.81 0.61
C LEU A 290 -12.63 -14.02 1.02
N ILE A 291 -12.33 -14.04 2.32
CA ILE A 291 -10.96 -14.21 2.81
C ILE A 291 -10.42 -15.60 2.46
N ILE A 292 -11.14 -16.68 2.77
CA ILE A 292 -10.62 -18.05 2.59
C ILE A 292 -10.38 -18.35 1.10
N PRO A 293 -11.36 -18.16 0.19
CA PRO A 293 -11.10 -18.37 -1.24
C PRO A 293 -10.00 -17.45 -1.76
N GLY A 294 -9.94 -16.20 -1.30
CA GLY A 294 -8.89 -15.27 -1.69
C GLY A 294 -7.49 -15.75 -1.30
N LEU A 295 -7.32 -16.27 -0.08
CA LEU A 295 -6.06 -16.88 0.38
C LEU A 295 -5.72 -18.15 -0.41
N ILE A 296 -6.70 -18.99 -0.73
CA ILE A 296 -6.49 -20.19 -1.56
C ILE A 296 -5.98 -19.78 -2.95
N LEU A 297 -6.61 -18.80 -3.59
CA LEU A 297 -6.17 -18.28 -4.88
C LEU A 297 -4.75 -17.74 -4.82
N MET A 298 -4.40 -16.98 -3.79
CA MET A 298 -3.04 -16.50 -3.59
C MET A 298 -2.05 -17.66 -3.39
N GLY A 299 -2.41 -18.68 -2.60
CA GLY A 299 -1.57 -19.87 -2.39
C GLY A 299 -1.30 -20.63 -3.69
N LEU A 300 -2.31 -20.79 -4.54
CA LEU A 300 -2.16 -21.39 -5.87
C LEU A 300 -1.18 -20.59 -6.75
N VAL A 301 -1.23 -19.25 -6.69
CA VAL A 301 -0.27 -18.41 -7.40
C VAL A 301 1.15 -18.64 -6.89
N PHE A 302 1.37 -18.74 -5.58
CA PHE A 302 2.69 -19.02 -5.02
C PHE A 302 3.23 -20.39 -5.42
N VAL A 303 2.39 -21.43 -5.44
CA VAL A 303 2.78 -22.76 -5.94
C VAL A 303 3.15 -22.70 -7.42
N MET A 304 2.37 -21.98 -8.22
CA MET A 304 2.60 -21.81 -9.64
C MET A 304 3.89 -21.03 -9.92
N LEU A 305 4.14 -19.95 -9.16
CA LEU A 305 5.39 -19.18 -9.23
C LEU A 305 6.58 -19.99 -8.70
N GLY A 306 6.40 -20.97 -7.81
CA GLY A 306 7.47 -21.87 -7.41
C GLY A 306 8.08 -22.65 -8.58
N ASN A 307 7.30 -22.87 -9.64
CA ASN A 307 7.70 -23.57 -10.86
C ASN A 307 7.52 -22.67 -12.09
N LEU A 308 8.09 -21.45 -12.04
CA LEU A 308 7.97 -20.49 -13.13
C LEU A 308 8.82 -20.92 -14.34
N THR A 309 8.14 -21.43 -15.36
CA THR A 309 8.75 -21.90 -16.62
C THR A 309 8.15 -21.23 -17.85
N SER A 310 6.90 -20.77 -17.75
CA SER A 310 6.11 -20.39 -18.91
C SER A 310 5.44 -19.02 -18.74
N PRO A 311 5.31 -18.21 -19.81
CA PRO A 311 4.71 -16.89 -19.70
C PRO A 311 3.23 -16.89 -19.31
N TRP A 312 2.47 -17.96 -19.61
CA TRP A 312 1.06 -18.06 -19.22
C TRP A 312 0.85 -17.99 -17.70
N GLN A 313 1.82 -18.46 -16.91
CA GLN A 313 1.80 -18.40 -15.45
C GLN A 313 1.81 -16.96 -14.95
N ILE A 314 2.41 -16.03 -15.71
CA ILE A 314 2.43 -14.61 -15.40
C ILE A 314 1.02 -14.01 -15.53
N TYR A 315 0.30 -14.35 -16.61
CA TYR A 315 -1.04 -13.83 -16.87
C TYR A 315 -2.09 -14.41 -15.92
N ILE A 316 -2.16 -15.74 -15.81
CA ILE A 316 -3.08 -16.41 -14.89
C ILE A 316 -2.74 -16.05 -13.45
N GLY A 317 -1.44 -15.99 -13.11
CA GLY A 317 -0.97 -15.65 -11.78
C GLY A 317 -1.37 -14.24 -11.38
N GLY A 318 -1.17 -13.27 -12.27
CA GLY A 318 -1.58 -11.88 -12.05
C GLY A 318 -3.09 -11.76 -11.81
N ALA A 319 -3.90 -12.46 -12.61
CA ALA A 319 -5.36 -12.43 -12.48
C ALA A 319 -5.83 -13.04 -11.16
N LEU A 320 -5.39 -14.25 -10.82
CA LEU A 320 -5.77 -14.93 -9.57
C LEU A 320 -5.28 -14.15 -8.34
N TYR A 321 -4.06 -13.62 -8.41
CA TYR A 321 -3.50 -12.79 -7.34
C TYR A 321 -4.30 -11.49 -7.17
N GLY A 322 -4.76 -10.87 -8.27
CA GLY A 322 -5.60 -9.66 -8.24
C GLY A 322 -6.93 -9.87 -7.52
N ILE A 323 -7.62 -10.98 -7.81
CA ILE A 323 -8.86 -11.36 -7.13
C ILE A 323 -8.59 -11.63 -5.65
N GLY A 324 -7.62 -12.51 -5.36
CA GLY A 324 -7.35 -12.95 -4.00
C GLY A 324 -6.84 -11.84 -3.09
N PHE A 325 -5.80 -11.11 -3.53
CA PHE A 325 -5.22 -10.00 -2.77
C PHE A 325 -6.24 -8.88 -2.54
N GLY A 326 -7.02 -8.51 -3.57
CA GLY A 326 -8.06 -7.48 -3.46
C GLY A 326 -9.15 -7.83 -2.46
N ALA A 327 -9.61 -9.08 -2.48
CA ALA A 327 -10.62 -9.59 -1.55
C ALA A 327 -10.12 -9.59 -0.11
N VAL A 328 -8.95 -10.19 0.13
CA VAL A 328 -8.37 -10.31 1.49
C VAL A 328 -8.00 -8.94 2.06
N MET A 329 -7.41 -8.05 1.26
CA MET A 329 -7.08 -6.68 1.70
C MET A 329 -8.34 -5.90 2.11
N SER A 330 -9.38 -5.90 1.27
CA SER A 330 -10.61 -5.16 1.55
C SER A 330 -11.35 -5.71 2.78
N MET A 331 -11.41 -7.04 2.92
CA MET A 331 -12.09 -7.67 4.06
C MET A 331 -11.30 -7.51 5.36
N SER A 332 -9.98 -7.65 5.33
CA SER A 332 -9.14 -7.47 6.51
C SER A 332 -9.20 -6.03 7.02
N GLN A 333 -9.22 -5.04 6.13
CA GLN A 333 -9.44 -3.64 6.51
C GLN A 333 -10.82 -3.44 7.13
N MET A 334 -11.86 -4.02 6.52
CA MET A 334 -13.23 -3.95 7.05
C MET A 334 -13.32 -4.53 8.46
N ILE A 335 -12.78 -5.73 8.70
CA ILE A 335 -12.73 -6.36 10.04
C ILE A 335 -12.04 -5.40 11.01
N SER A 336 -10.89 -4.87 10.64
CA SER A 336 -10.12 -3.97 11.52
C SER A 336 -10.91 -2.72 11.92
N VAL A 337 -11.55 -2.05 10.96
CA VAL A 337 -12.28 -0.80 11.21
C VAL A 337 -13.64 -1.03 11.87
N LYS A 338 -14.39 -2.07 11.48
CA LYS A 338 -15.72 -2.36 12.06
C LYS A 338 -15.65 -2.93 13.47
N SER A 339 -14.52 -3.53 13.87
CA SER A 339 -14.29 -3.96 15.26
C SER A 339 -14.10 -2.81 16.24
N ALA A 340 -13.91 -1.57 15.77
CA ALA A 340 -13.71 -0.40 16.62
C ALA A 340 -14.95 0.51 16.65
N PRO A 341 -15.28 1.10 17.83
CA PRO A 341 -16.31 2.11 17.93
C PRO A 341 -15.94 3.34 17.08
N PRO A 342 -16.93 4.14 16.61
CA PRO A 342 -16.71 5.23 15.65
C PRO A 342 -15.55 6.17 16.02
N GLU A 343 -15.39 6.47 17.30
CA GLU A 343 -14.39 7.39 17.86
C GLU A 343 -12.97 6.81 17.80
N LYS A 344 -12.84 5.47 17.77
CA LYS A 344 -11.55 4.75 17.76
C LYS A 344 -11.20 4.14 16.41
N ARG A 345 -12.02 4.35 15.36
CA ARG A 345 -11.76 3.85 14.01
C ARG A 345 -10.42 4.33 13.42
N GLY A 346 -10.01 5.55 13.75
CA GLY A 346 -8.70 6.08 13.35
C GLY A 346 -7.54 5.26 13.91
N VAL A 347 -7.60 4.91 15.21
CA VAL A 347 -6.58 4.08 15.89
C VAL A 347 -6.57 2.65 15.35
N ALA A 348 -7.74 2.08 15.08
CA ALA A 348 -7.87 0.76 14.46
C ALA A 348 -7.26 0.71 13.05
N ASN A 349 -7.57 1.70 12.22
CA ASN A 349 -6.99 1.81 10.88
C ASN A 349 -5.46 2.08 10.94
N GLY A 350 -5.00 2.84 11.93
CA GLY A 350 -3.57 3.00 12.21
C GLY A 350 -2.90 1.67 12.55
N THR A 351 -3.51 0.87 13.43
CA THR A 351 -3.05 -0.48 13.78
C THR A 351 -2.93 -1.38 12.54
N TYR A 352 -3.95 -1.34 11.67
CA TYR A 352 -3.98 -2.07 10.40
C TYR A 352 -2.76 -1.78 9.52
N TYR A 353 -2.52 -0.50 9.21
CA TYR A 353 -1.43 -0.11 8.32
C TYR A 353 -0.04 -0.31 8.93
N VAL A 354 0.14 -0.08 10.23
CA VAL A 354 1.43 -0.31 10.91
C VAL A 354 1.85 -1.77 10.81
N LEU A 355 0.91 -2.71 11.07
CA LEU A 355 1.21 -4.14 10.94
C LEU A 355 1.45 -4.56 9.48
N GLY A 356 0.76 -3.93 8.52
CA GLY A 356 1.04 -4.12 7.10
C GLY A 356 2.45 -3.68 6.68
N ASP A 357 2.92 -2.54 7.18
CA ASP A 357 4.28 -2.05 6.91
C ASP A 357 5.35 -2.95 7.51
N ILE A 358 5.11 -3.44 8.73
CA ILE A 358 5.96 -4.47 9.35
C ILE A 358 5.97 -5.72 8.48
N GLY A 359 4.82 -6.16 7.98
CA GLY A 359 4.71 -7.29 7.06
C GLY A 359 5.49 -7.11 5.77
N LEU A 360 5.38 -5.94 5.13
CA LEU A 360 6.14 -5.60 3.92
C LEU A 360 7.66 -5.60 4.17
N SER A 361 8.08 -5.04 5.30
CA SER A 361 9.48 -4.93 5.70
C SER A 361 10.09 -6.29 6.02
N LEU A 362 9.46 -7.06 6.91
CA LEU A 362 9.88 -8.42 7.25
C LEU A 362 9.82 -9.32 6.02
N GLY A 363 8.78 -9.19 5.21
CA GLY A 363 8.61 -9.90 3.96
C GLY A 363 9.79 -9.73 3.03
N ALA A 364 10.23 -8.49 2.80
CA ALA A 364 11.33 -8.20 1.88
C ALA A 364 12.64 -8.86 2.31
N TYR A 365 12.93 -8.81 3.62
CA TYR A 365 14.14 -9.40 4.19
C TYR A 365 14.07 -10.93 4.23
N VAL A 366 12.98 -11.51 4.75
CA VAL A 366 12.79 -12.96 4.88
C VAL A 366 12.75 -13.62 3.49
N SER A 367 12.06 -13.03 2.52
CA SER A 367 12.05 -13.56 1.15
C SER A 367 13.44 -13.49 0.49
N GLY A 368 14.25 -12.46 0.79
CA GLY A 368 15.65 -12.38 0.31
C GLY A 368 16.55 -13.47 0.87
N LEU A 369 16.43 -13.75 2.18
CA LEU A 369 17.12 -14.87 2.84
C LEU A 369 16.69 -16.22 2.27
N LEU A 370 15.38 -16.44 2.13
CA LEU A 370 14.85 -17.67 1.54
C LEU A 370 15.29 -17.85 0.09
N ALA A 371 15.34 -16.77 -0.70
CA ALA A 371 15.82 -16.78 -2.07
C ALA A 371 17.32 -17.14 -2.17
N LYS A 372 18.12 -16.73 -1.17
CA LYS A 372 19.55 -17.08 -1.08
C LYS A 372 19.75 -18.58 -0.82
N GLU A 373 19.03 -19.12 0.15
CA GLU A 373 19.22 -20.51 0.61
C GLU A 373 18.52 -21.55 -0.29
N THR A 374 17.32 -21.24 -0.79
CA THR A 374 16.47 -22.21 -1.52
C THR A 374 16.31 -21.89 -3.01
N GLY A 375 16.87 -20.76 -3.47
CA GLY A 375 16.55 -20.17 -4.77
C GLY A 375 15.17 -19.50 -4.80
N TYR A 376 14.86 -18.79 -5.88
CA TYR A 376 13.57 -18.07 -6.00
C TYR A 376 12.36 -19.01 -6.08
N GLY A 377 12.48 -20.15 -6.76
CA GLY A 377 11.40 -21.14 -6.83
C GLY A 377 11.07 -21.71 -5.45
N GLY A 378 12.10 -22.12 -4.70
CA GLY A 378 11.96 -22.56 -3.30
C GLY A 378 11.34 -21.50 -2.40
N MET A 379 11.79 -20.24 -2.53
CA MET A 379 11.22 -19.10 -1.80
C MET A 379 9.70 -18.96 -2.06
N TYR A 380 9.24 -19.05 -3.30
CA TYR A 380 7.81 -18.96 -3.61
C TYR A 380 7.01 -20.16 -3.07
N LEU A 381 7.59 -21.37 -3.06
CA LEU A 381 6.96 -22.53 -2.42
C LEU A 381 6.85 -22.37 -0.90
N VAL A 382 7.85 -21.79 -0.23
CA VAL A 382 7.77 -21.46 1.20
C VAL A 382 6.66 -20.42 1.45
N MET A 383 6.52 -19.42 0.57
CA MET A 383 5.43 -18.43 0.66
C MET A 383 4.03 -19.05 0.46
N ALA A 384 3.91 -20.12 -0.33
CA ALA A 384 2.68 -20.91 -0.38
C ALA A 384 2.36 -21.54 0.99
N GLY A 385 3.38 -22.08 1.68
CA GLY A 385 3.27 -22.56 3.05
C GLY A 385 2.85 -21.48 4.04
N VAL A 386 3.43 -20.27 3.96
CA VAL A 386 3.01 -19.10 4.76
C VAL A 386 1.55 -18.74 4.49
N THR A 387 1.08 -18.87 3.25
CA THR A 387 -0.33 -18.66 2.91
C THR A 387 -1.22 -19.70 3.59
N ALA A 388 -0.84 -20.98 3.57
CA ALA A 388 -1.57 -22.04 4.28
C ALA A 388 -1.63 -21.79 5.80
N LEU A 389 -0.52 -21.36 6.40
CA LEU A 389 -0.48 -20.95 7.81
C LEU A 389 -1.41 -19.77 8.10
N THR A 390 -1.51 -18.82 7.17
CA THR A 390 -2.43 -17.67 7.27
C THR A 390 -3.88 -18.12 7.26
N ILE A 391 -4.23 -19.13 6.45
CA ILE A 391 -5.58 -19.73 6.43
C ILE A 391 -5.90 -20.38 7.78
N VAL A 392 -4.97 -21.19 8.31
CA VAL A 392 -5.13 -21.85 9.62
C VAL A 392 -5.28 -20.81 10.72
N PHE A 393 -4.42 -19.79 10.73
CA PHE A 393 -4.50 -18.67 11.67
C PHE A 393 -5.88 -18.00 11.61
N TYR A 394 -6.36 -17.67 10.40
CA TYR A 394 -7.67 -17.05 10.23
C TYR A 394 -8.79 -17.92 10.79
N LEU A 395 -8.82 -19.22 10.47
CA LEU A 395 -9.86 -20.15 10.93
C LEU A 395 -9.89 -20.31 12.46
N VAL A 396 -8.73 -20.31 13.11
CA VAL A 396 -8.63 -20.45 14.58
C VAL A 396 -9.08 -19.18 15.29
N PHE A 397 -8.67 -18.01 14.80
CA PHE A 397 -8.92 -16.74 15.47
C PHE A 397 -10.25 -16.09 15.09
N SER A 398 -10.82 -16.38 13.91
CA SER A 398 -12.15 -15.91 13.53
C SER A 398 -13.25 -16.53 14.39
N LYS A 399 -13.08 -17.80 14.81
CA LYS A 399 -14.02 -18.49 15.72
C LYS A 399 -14.03 -17.88 17.13
N LYS A 400 -12.88 -17.40 17.61
CA LYS A 400 -12.73 -16.82 18.96
C LYS A 400 -13.31 -15.42 19.09
N GLN A 401 -13.31 -14.63 18.01
CA GLN A 401 -13.81 -13.25 18.06
C GLN A 401 -15.33 -13.12 18.01
N GLY A 402 -16.08 -14.24 17.89
CA GLY A 402 -17.54 -14.25 17.99
C GLY A 402 -18.19 -13.14 17.19
N ILE A 403 -17.69 -12.89 15.96
CA ILE A 403 -18.06 -11.69 15.20
C ILE A 403 -19.56 -11.78 14.90
N SER A 404 -20.36 -11.09 15.71
CA SER A 404 -21.81 -11.03 15.59
C SER A 404 -22.15 -10.05 14.49
N PHE A 405 -22.43 -10.59 13.31
CA PHE A 405 -22.87 -9.80 12.18
C PHE A 405 -24.38 -9.61 12.22
N PRO A 406 -24.90 -8.50 11.66
CA PRO A 406 -26.33 -8.31 11.52
C PRO A 406 -26.91 -9.55 10.85
N GLN A 407 -27.78 -10.26 11.57
CA GLN A 407 -28.55 -11.34 10.99
C GLN A 407 -29.22 -10.79 9.74
N ASN A 408 -29.06 -11.51 8.63
CA ASN A 408 -29.85 -11.29 7.43
C ASN A 408 -31.29 -11.05 7.89
N PRO A 409 -31.96 -9.93 7.58
CA PRO A 409 -33.38 -9.85 7.81
C PRO A 409 -33.98 -10.90 6.87
N THR A 410 -34.24 -12.07 7.44
CA THR A 410 -34.97 -13.16 6.85
C THR A 410 -36.24 -12.60 6.24
N LYS A 411 -36.34 -12.63 4.92
CA LYS A 411 -37.52 -13.09 4.19
C LYS A 411 -37.08 -13.77 2.90
#